data_AF-A0A7S3P937-F1
#
_entry.id   AF-A0A7S3P937-F1
#
_cell.length_a   1.000
_cell.length_b   1.000
_cell.length_c   1.000
_cell.angle_alpha   90.00
_cell.angle_beta   90.00
_cell.angle_gamma   90.00
#
_symmetry.space_group_name_H-M   'P 1'
#
loop_
_entity.id
_entity.type
_entity.pdbx_description
1 polymer ?
#
loop_
_entity_poly.entity_id
_entity_poly.type
_entity_poly.pdbx_seq_one_letter_code
_entity_poly.pdbx_strand_id
1 'polypeptide(L)'
;MDPICFLETPDGKVYDTGLKQPNKRIAQLDAILSKQTFLIGSEFSLADVAVASYLLYVLQFFPGVDLSRWPNLKRYMKDCASRPAYAKAFGEKVQKFVVGQLKTSSEEESK
;
A
#
# COMPACT_ATOMS: atom_id res chain seq x y z
N MET A 1 14.10 5.61 7.87
CA MET A 1 13.22 5.25 6.72
C MET A 1 12.69 6.54 6.08
N ASP A 2 12.01 6.48 4.94
CA ASP A 2 11.48 7.72 4.36
C ASP A 2 10.26 8.24 5.14
N PRO A 3 10.12 9.57 5.27
CA PRO A 3 9.02 10.19 6.01
C PRO A 3 7.69 10.17 5.23
N ILE A 4 7.63 9.51 4.07
CA ILE A 4 6.38 9.39 3.30
C ILE A 4 5.51 8.32 3.95
N CYS A 5 6.10 7.15 4.21
CA CYS A 5 5.37 6.01 4.78
C CYS A 5 5.60 5.84 6.28
N PHE A 6 6.78 6.15 6.80
CA PHE A 6 7.14 5.89 8.20
C PHE A 6 7.63 7.16 8.88
N LEU A 7 6.93 7.57 9.94
CA LEU A 7 7.33 8.70 10.76
C LEU A 7 8.24 8.22 11.88
N GLU A 8 9.40 8.86 11.99
CA GLU A 8 10.48 8.47 12.89
C GLU A 8 10.82 9.58 13.87
N THR A 9 11.24 9.18 15.07
CA THR A 9 11.89 10.07 16.04
C THR A 9 13.33 10.40 15.60
N PRO A 10 13.98 11.43 16.17
CA PRO A 10 15.39 11.73 15.85
C PRO A 10 16.37 10.57 16.13
N ASP A 11 16.04 9.67 17.06
CA ASP A 11 16.80 8.43 17.34
C ASP A 11 16.43 7.26 16.41
N GLY A 12 15.62 7.49 15.38
CA GLY A 12 15.33 6.52 14.32
C GLY A 12 14.22 5.50 14.63
N LYS A 13 13.42 5.72 15.68
CA LYS A 13 12.31 4.82 16.01
C LYS A 13 11.07 5.21 15.23
N VAL A 14 10.53 4.25 14.48
CA VAL A 14 9.23 4.38 13.82
C VAL A 14 8.14 4.44 14.89
N TYR A 15 7.35 5.51 14.89
CA TYR A 15 6.24 5.69 15.83
C TYR A 15 4.87 5.77 15.15
N ASP A 16 4.81 6.19 13.88
CA ASP A 16 3.56 6.23 13.12
C ASP A 16 3.81 6.19 11.61
N THR A 17 2.76 6.34 10.82
CA THR A 17 2.80 6.37 9.35
C THR A 17 2.31 7.69 8.78
N GLY A 18 3.01 8.17 7.75
CA GLY A 18 2.64 9.36 6.99
C GLY A 18 1.38 9.16 6.12
N LEU A 19 0.80 7.95 6.11
CA LEU A 19 -0.41 7.63 5.34
C LEU A 19 -1.72 7.92 6.08
N LYS A 20 -1.68 8.20 7.40
CA LYS A 20 -2.89 8.59 8.17
C LYS A 20 -3.39 10.00 7.84
N GLN A 21 -2.53 10.83 7.28
CA GLN A 21 -2.81 12.24 6.96
C GLN A 21 -2.72 12.49 5.45
N PRO A 22 -3.31 13.58 4.93
CA PRO A 22 -3.09 13.97 3.54
C PRO A 22 -1.60 14.07 3.19
N ASN A 23 -1.20 13.41 2.12
CA ASN A 23 0.18 13.29 1.68
C ASN A 23 0.28 13.58 0.18
N LYS A 24 0.91 14.70 -0.18
CA LYS A 24 1.01 15.17 -1.57
C LYS A 24 1.71 14.17 -2.49
N ARG A 25 2.73 13.46 -2.00
CA ARG A 25 3.48 12.49 -2.80
C ARG A 25 2.65 11.25 -3.11
N ILE A 26 1.89 10.78 -2.12
CA ILE A 26 0.97 9.66 -2.29
C ILE A 26 -0.21 10.05 -3.18
N ALA A 27 -0.73 11.28 -3.04
CA ALA A 27 -1.76 11.79 -3.93
C ALA A 27 -1.28 11.86 -5.40
N GLN A 28 -0.02 12.23 -5.63
CA GLN A 28 0.57 12.19 -6.98
C GLN A 28 0.70 10.76 -7.51
N LEU A 29 1.11 9.81 -6.66
CA LEU A 29 1.19 8.40 -7.03
C LEU A 29 -0.20 7.83 -7.37
N ASP A 30 -1.23 8.15 -6.59
CA ASP A 30 -2.60 7.77 -6.87
C ASP A 30 -3.08 8.34 -8.22
N ALA A 31 -2.78 9.60 -8.51
CA ALA A 31 -3.12 10.24 -9.79
C ALA A 31 -2.38 9.65 -11.00
N ILE A 32 -1.18 9.10 -10.80
CA ILE A 32 -0.49 8.31 -11.83
C ILE A 32 -1.24 6.99 -12.03
N LEU A 33 -1.52 6.27 -10.94
CA LEU A 33 -2.23 4.98 -10.93
C LEU A 33 -3.71 5.09 -11.35
N SER A 34 -4.28 6.29 -11.45
CA SER A 34 -5.60 6.50 -12.02
C SER A 34 -5.61 6.39 -13.54
N LYS A 35 -4.44 6.50 -14.19
CA LYS A 35 -4.29 6.48 -15.65
C LYS A 35 -3.70 5.17 -16.17
N GLN A 36 -3.14 4.35 -15.29
CA GLN A 36 -2.45 3.11 -15.62
C GLN A 36 -2.57 2.07 -14.50
N THR A 37 -2.48 0.80 -14.88
CA THR A 37 -2.63 -0.33 -13.95
C THR A 37 -1.47 -0.42 -12.97
N PHE A 38 -0.25 -0.29 -13.49
CA PHE A 38 1.03 -0.42 -12.80
C PHE A 38 1.88 0.84 -13.01
N LEU A 39 3.09 0.89 -12.45
CA LEU A 39 3.92 2.10 -12.49
C LEU A 39 4.49 2.42 -13.88
N ILE A 40 4.65 1.42 -14.73
CA ILE A 40 5.16 1.57 -16.09
C ILE A 40 4.11 1.02 -17.07
N GLY A 41 2.93 1.64 -17.06
CA GLY A 41 1.82 1.28 -17.96
C GLY A 41 0.98 0.10 -17.45
N SER A 42 0.67 -0.84 -18.35
CA SER A 42 -0.28 -1.93 -18.09
C SER A 42 0.37 -3.23 -17.61
N GLU A 43 1.69 -3.38 -17.76
CA GLU A 43 2.40 -4.60 -17.40
C GLU A 43 3.10 -4.46 -16.05
N PHE A 44 3.04 -5.55 -15.26
CA PHE A 44 3.72 -5.61 -13.98
C PHE A 44 5.23 -5.75 -14.19
N SER A 45 6.00 -4.94 -13.48
CA SER A 45 7.44 -4.78 -13.68
C SER A 45 8.21 -4.76 -12.36
N LEU A 46 9.54 -4.63 -12.48
CA LEU A 46 10.43 -4.47 -11.32
C LEU A 46 10.11 -3.20 -10.51
N ALA A 47 9.65 -2.13 -11.16
CA ALA A 47 9.25 -0.91 -10.46
C ALA A 47 8.12 -1.19 -9.46
N ASP A 48 7.17 -2.04 -9.86
CA ASP A 48 6.03 -2.38 -9.02
C ASP A 48 6.45 -3.20 -7.80
N VAL A 49 7.38 -4.14 -7.99
CA VAL A 49 7.98 -4.91 -6.87
C VAL A 49 8.64 -3.97 -5.87
N ALA A 50 9.47 -3.05 -6.34
CA ALA A 50 10.21 -2.12 -5.49
C ALA A 50 9.26 -1.23 -4.68
N VAL A 51 8.27 -0.61 -5.32
CA VAL A 51 7.35 0.33 -4.64
C VAL A 51 6.30 -0.41 -3.80
N ALA A 52 5.70 -1.47 -4.32
CA ALA A 52 4.65 -2.19 -3.60
C ALA A 52 5.19 -2.90 -2.34
N SER A 53 6.40 -3.45 -2.38
CA SER A 53 7.00 -4.07 -1.18
C SER A 53 7.06 -3.08 -0.02
N TYR A 54 7.41 -1.83 -0.30
CA TYR A 54 7.48 -0.76 0.69
C TYR A 54 6.11 -0.33 1.19
N LEU A 55 5.17 -0.07 0.29
CA LEU A 55 3.79 0.32 0.64
C LEU A 55 3.07 -0.76 1.46
N LEU A 56 3.21 -2.03 1.06
CA LEU A 56 2.57 -3.16 1.75
C LEU A 56 3.20 -3.47 3.10
N TYR A 57 4.42 -2.99 3.35
CA TYR A 57 5.05 -3.07 4.67
C TYR A 57 4.32 -2.18 5.68
N VAL A 58 3.76 -1.04 5.25
CA VAL A 58 2.95 -0.15 6.12
C VAL A 58 1.78 -0.90 6.74
N LEU A 59 1.06 -1.73 5.97
CA LEU A 59 -0.11 -2.47 6.46
C LEU A 59 0.24 -3.57 7.48
N GLN A 60 1.50 -4.01 7.50
CA GLN A 60 1.99 -4.97 8.49
C GLN A 60 2.31 -4.28 9.82
N PHE A 61 2.81 -3.04 9.80
CA PHE A 61 3.18 -2.28 11.00
C PHE A 61 2.04 -1.43 11.57
N PHE A 62 1.14 -0.97 10.70
CA PHE A 62 0.00 -0.12 11.04
C PHE A 62 -1.30 -0.73 10.51
N PRO A 63 -1.79 -1.82 11.13
CA PRO A 63 -3.05 -2.43 10.73
C PRO A 63 -4.20 -1.44 10.81
N GLY A 64 -5.06 -1.43 9.79
CA GLY A 64 -6.26 -0.58 9.76
C GLY A 64 -6.00 0.87 9.36
N VAL A 65 -4.84 1.17 8.76
CA VAL A 65 -4.64 2.48 8.11
C VAL A 65 -5.70 2.68 7.03
N ASP A 66 -6.38 3.82 7.07
CA ASP A 66 -7.38 4.15 6.06
C ASP A 66 -6.72 4.72 4.80
N LEU A 67 -6.88 4.01 3.68
CA LEU A 67 -6.39 4.38 2.36
C LEU A 67 -7.53 4.80 1.42
N SER A 68 -8.74 5.00 1.93
CA SER A 68 -9.93 5.41 1.16
C SER A 68 -9.69 6.66 0.30
N ARG A 69 -8.85 7.58 0.79
CA ARG A 69 -8.44 8.82 0.10
C ARG A 69 -7.67 8.57 -1.22
N TRP A 70 -7.07 7.39 -1.38
CA TRP A 70 -6.25 7.01 -2.53
C TRP A 70 -6.72 5.67 -3.10
N PRO A 71 -7.88 5.64 -3.78
CA PRO A 71 -8.49 4.41 -4.24
C PRO A 71 -7.65 3.67 -5.29
N ASN A 72 -6.91 4.40 -6.13
CA ASN A 72 -6.06 3.80 -7.16
C ASN A 72 -4.80 3.18 -6.55
N LEU A 73 -4.23 3.83 -5.53
CA LEU A 73 -3.17 3.27 -4.71
C LEU A 73 -3.63 1.99 -4.00
N LYS A 74 -4.80 2.03 -3.34
CA LYS A 74 -5.37 0.88 -2.63
C LYS A 74 -5.61 -0.30 -3.57
N ARG A 75 -6.17 -0.04 -4.77
CA ARG A 75 -6.30 -1.04 -5.84
C ARG A 75 -4.94 -1.61 -6.23
N TYR A 76 -3.98 -0.76 -6.57
CA TYR A 76 -2.62 -1.17 -6.95
C TYR A 76 -1.93 -2.03 -5.89
N MET A 77 -2.02 -1.65 -4.61
CA MET A 77 -1.50 -2.42 -3.49
C MET A 77 -2.15 -3.81 -3.41
N LYS A 78 -3.47 -3.89 -3.58
CA LYS A 78 -4.21 -5.15 -3.58
C LYS A 78 -3.78 -6.06 -4.72
N ASP A 79 -3.65 -5.50 -5.93
CA ASP A 79 -3.24 -6.24 -7.12
C ASP A 79 -1.83 -6.81 -6.95
N CYS A 80 -0.89 -6.03 -6.40
CA CYS A 80 0.47 -6.47 -6.12
C CYS A 80 0.50 -7.57 -5.04
N ALA A 81 -0.21 -7.38 -3.92
CA ALA A 81 -0.26 -8.32 -2.82
C ALA A 81 -0.94 -9.65 -3.22
N SER A 82 -1.92 -9.63 -4.11
CA SER A 82 -2.67 -10.83 -4.53
C SER A 82 -1.85 -11.78 -5.41
N ARG A 83 -0.66 -11.38 -5.88
CA ARG A 83 0.19 -12.21 -6.74
C ARG A 83 0.75 -13.40 -5.96
N PRO A 84 0.81 -14.62 -6.55
CA PRO A 84 1.41 -15.79 -5.88
C PRO A 84 2.87 -15.58 -5.44
N ALA A 85 3.63 -14.76 -6.17
CA ALA A 85 5.01 -14.43 -5.81
C ALA A 85 5.11 -13.67 -4.47
N TYR A 86 4.11 -12.86 -4.12
CA TYR A 86 4.07 -12.16 -2.83
C TYR A 86 3.94 -13.16 -1.68
N ALA A 87 3.07 -14.16 -1.82
CA ALA A 87 2.94 -15.26 -0.84
C ALA A 87 4.23 -16.07 -0.70
N LYS A 88 4.96 -16.30 -1.80
CA LYS A 88 6.25 -16.99 -1.76
C LYS A 88 7.31 -16.20 -0.99
N ALA A 89 7.30 -14.86 -1.12
CA ALA A 89 8.28 -13.99 -0.47
C ALA A 89 7.97 -13.72 1.01
N PHE A 90 6.70 -13.47 1.35
CA PHE A 90 6.29 -13.00 2.67
C PHE A 90 5.43 -14.00 3.46
N GLY A 91 5.04 -15.12 2.84
CA GLY A 91 4.19 -16.15 3.42
C GLY A 91 2.69 -15.94 3.18
N GLU A 92 1.94 -17.04 3.05
CA GLU A 92 0.50 -17.00 2.77
C GLU A 92 -0.33 -16.28 3.85
N LYS A 93 0.07 -16.42 5.12
CA LYS A 93 -0.63 -15.76 6.23
C LYS A 93 -0.54 -14.23 6.10
N VAL A 94 0.65 -13.72 5.78
CA VAL A 94 0.88 -12.29 5.55
C VAL A 94 0.12 -11.82 4.33
N GLN A 95 0.16 -12.58 3.22
CA GLN A 95 -0.60 -12.24 2.02
C GLN A 95 -2.11 -12.12 2.33
N LYS A 96 -2.70 -13.12 2.98
CA LYS A 96 -4.13 -13.14 3.33
C LYS A 96 -4.50 -11.96 4.23
N PHE A 97 -3.66 -11.66 5.22
CA PHE A 97 -3.85 -10.52 6.12
C PHE A 97 -3.87 -9.19 5.37
N VAL A 98 -2.83 -8.93 4.56
CA VAL A 98 -2.67 -7.67 3.81
C VAL A 98 -3.77 -7.49 2.76
N VAL A 99 -4.08 -8.54 1.98
CA VAL A 99 -5.19 -8.51 1.00
C VAL A 99 -6.54 -8.33 1.71
N GLY A 100 -6.71 -8.89 2.91
CA GLY A 100 -7.90 -8.71 3.73
C GLY A 100 -8.11 -7.24 4.10
N GLN A 101 -7.09 -6.59 4.66
CA GLN A 101 -7.14 -5.15 5.01
C GLN A 101 -7.47 -4.26 3.81
N LEU A 102 -6.98 -4.62 2.62
CA LEU A 102 -7.21 -3.86 1.39
C LEU A 102 -8.60 -4.06 0.79
N LYS A 103 -9.38 -5.05 1.24
CA LYS A 103 -10.77 -5.27 0.80
C LYS A 103 -11.79 -4.51 1.65
N THR A 104 -11.58 -4.46 2.96
CA THR A 104 -12.61 -4.07 3.94
C THR A 104 -13.09 -2.61 3.85
N SER A 105 -12.25 -1.63 3.49
CA SER A 105 -12.69 -0.21 3.46
C SER A 105 -13.47 0.22 2.20
N SER A 106 -14.30 -0.68 1.65
CA SER A 106 -15.19 -0.40 0.50
C SER A 106 -16.57 -1.06 0.62
N GLU A 107 -16.79 -1.91 1.63
CA GLU A 107 -18.02 -2.70 1.79
C GLU A 107 -18.89 -2.27 3.00
N GLU A 108 -18.46 -1.30 3.83
CA GLU A 108 -19.24 -0.85 5.00
C GLU A 108 -20.24 0.31 4.71
N GLU A 109 -20.22 0.93 3.53
CA GLU A 109 -21.16 2.03 3.18
C GLU A 109 -22.39 1.58 2.37
N SER A 110 -22.65 0.27 2.25
CA SER A 110 -23.86 -0.25 1.61
C SER A 110 -24.62 -1.21 2.53
N LYS A 111 -25.00 -0.73 3.71
CA LYS A 111 -26.04 -1.36 4.52
C LYS A 111 -26.90 -0.34 5.24
#